data_AF-A0A091MU74-F1
#
_entry.id   AF-A0A091MU74-F1
#
_cell.length_a   1.000
_cell.length_b   1.000
_cell.length_c   1.000
_cell.angle_alpha   90.00
_cell.angle_beta   90.00
_cell.angle_gamma   90.00
#
_symmetry.space_group_name_H-M   'P 1'
#
loop_
_entity.id
_entity.type
_entity.pdbx_description
1 polymer ?
#
loop_
_entity_poly.entity_id
_entity_poly.type
_entity_poly.pdbx_seq_one_letter_code
_entity_poly.pdbx_strand_id
1 'polypeptide(L)'
;ARFSVKTLLEKYTADPIDDSSEEFVNFAAILEQILSHRFKGPVSWFSSDGQRGFWDYIRLACSKVPNNCVSSIENMENISTSRAKGRAWIRVALMEKRMSEYISTALRDTRTTRRFYDDGAIMLREESTVLTGMLIGLSAIDFSFCLKGEVMDGKTPVVIDYTPYLKFTQSYDYLSEEEERGSVESSTSEDSSPEHPYLPLVTDEDSWYNKWRKMEQKFRIVYAQKGYLEELVRLRESQLKDLEAENKRLKLRLEEVMVQNQLEKRELEGVILELQEQL
;
A
#
# COMPACT_ATOMS: atom_id res chain seq x y z
N ALA A 1 0.81 -2.74 -5.37
CA ALA A 1 1.68 -3.87 -5.00
C ALA A 1 3.03 -3.83 -5.71
N ARG A 2 3.09 -3.93 -7.05
CA ARG A 2 4.37 -4.02 -7.81
C ARG A 2 5.42 -2.99 -7.42
N PHE A 3 5.06 -1.71 -7.47
CA PHE A 3 6.01 -0.63 -7.14
C PHE A 3 6.42 -0.64 -5.67
N SER A 4 5.50 -0.96 -4.77
CA SER A 4 5.79 -1.06 -3.33
C SER A 4 6.79 -2.18 -3.01
N VAL A 5 6.62 -3.36 -3.62
CA VAL A 5 7.60 -4.46 -3.51
C VAL A 5 8.95 -4.05 -4.11
N LYS A 6 8.94 -3.38 -5.26
CA LYS A 6 10.15 -2.88 -5.90
C LYS A 6 10.90 -1.88 -4.98
N THR A 7 10.19 -0.91 -4.41
CA THR A 7 10.79 0.05 -3.48
C THR A 7 11.39 -0.64 -2.25
N LEU A 8 10.73 -1.66 -1.69
CA LEU A 8 11.29 -2.46 -0.61
C LEU A 8 12.58 -3.19 -1.03
N LEU A 9 12.62 -3.75 -2.24
CA LEU A 9 13.81 -4.41 -2.78
C LEU A 9 14.94 -3.42 -3.10
N GLU A 10 14.64 -2.19 -3.52
CA GLU A 10 15.65 -1.16 -3.77
C GLU A 10 16.24 -0.59 -2.47
N LYS A 11 15.43 -0.56 -1.40
CA LYS A 11 15.86 -0.07 -0.08
C LYS A 11 16.50 -1.12 0.80
N TYR A 12 16.43 -2.41 0.45
CA TYR A 12 17.07 -3.43 1.28
C TYR A 12 18.59 -3.20 1.24
N THR A 13 19.12 -2.75 2.36
CA THR A 13 20.55 -2.58 2.62
C THR A 13 21.02 -3.73 3.50
N ALA A 14 22.24 -3.67 4.04
CA ALA A 14 22.73 -4.66 4.98
C ALA A 14 21.92 -4.73 6.29
N ASP A 15 21.07 -3.74 6.58
CA ASP A 15 20.29 -3.64 7.81
C ASP A 15 18.85 -4.17 7.64
N PRO A 16 18.30 -4.87 8.64
CA PRO A 16 16.92 -5.34 8.59
C PRO A 16 15.89 -4.19 8.54
N ILE A 17 14.81 -4.38 7.78
CA ILE A 17 13.68 -3.45 7.72
C ILE A 17 12.78 -3.65 8.95
N ASP A 18 12.46 -2.56 9.66
CA ASP A 18 11.62 -2.58 10.87
C ASP A 18 10.30 -1.78 10.71
N ASP A 19 9.53 -1.67 11.81
CA ASP A 19 8.24 -0.98 11.85
C ASP A 19 8.31 0.54 11.60
N SER A 20 9.52 1.15 11.61
CA SER A 20 9.70 2.57 11.37
C SER A 20 9.86 2.91 9.87
N SER A 21 10.09 1.92 9.00
CA SER A 21 10.23 2.14 7.56
C SER A 21 8.89 2.56 6.94
N GLU A 22 8.87 3.76 6.37
CA GLU A 22 7.71 4.26 5.61
C GLU A 22 7.37 3.35 4.43
N GLU A 23 8.37 2.76 3.78
CA GLU A 23 8.19 1.82 2.67
C GLU A 23 7.45 0.55 3.14
N PHE A 24 7.83 0.02 4.30
CA PHE A 24 7.14 -1.12 4.90
C PHE A 24 5.72 -0.75 5.31
N VAL A 25 5.53 0.37 6.00
CA VAL A 25 4.20 0.83 6.43
C VAL A 25 3.26 0.94 5.24
N ASN A 26 3.75 1.52 4.12
CA ASN A 26 2.98 1.66 2.90
C ASN A 26 2.71 0.30 2.21
N PHE A 27 3.71 -0.59 2.18
CA PHE A 27 3.54 -1.96 1.68
C PHE A 27 2.49 -2.75 2.46
N ALA A 28 2.58 -2.73 3.79
CA ALA A 28 1.66 -3.44 4.67
C ALA A 28 0.22 -2.93 4.48
N ALA A 29 0.05 -1.61 4.34
CA ALA A 29 -1.24 -1.00 4.03
C ALA A 29 -1.80 -1.44 2.67
N ILE A 30 -0.96 -1.45 1.62
CA ILE A 30 -1.34 -1.94 0.28
C ILE A 30 -1.74 -3.41 0.34
N LEU A 31 -0.98 -4.24 1.05
CA LEU A 31 -1.27 -5.67 1.17
C LEU A 31 -2.57 -5.91 1.95
N GLU A 32 -2.78 -5.22 3.07
CA GLU A 32 -4.02 -5.26 3.85
C GLU A 32 -5.22 -4.87 2.98
N GLN A 33 -5.11 -3.82 2.16
CA GLN A 33 -6.18 -3.40 1.26
C GLN A 33 -6.48 -4.43 0.17
N ILE A 34 -5.45 -5.04 -0.43
CA ILE A 34 -5.65 -6.10 -1.43
C ILE A 34 -6.34 -7.31 -0.81
N LEU A 35 -5.89 -7.73 0.37
CA LEU A 35 -6.49 -8.86 1.11
C LEU A 35 -7.91 -8.54 1.60
N SER A 36 -8.26 -7.27 1.78
CA SER A 36 -9.60 -6.85 2.21
C SER A 36 -10.51 -6.45 1.03
N HIS A 37 -10.00 -6.44 -0.20
CA HIS A 37 -10.74 -5.94 -1.36
C HIS A 37 -11.94 -6.84 -1.69
N ARG A 38 -13.15 -6.28 -1.60
CA ARG A 38 -14.44 -6.98 -1.82
C ARG A 38 -14.58 -8.22 -0.93
N PHE A 39 -14.19 -8.07 0.34
CA PHE A 39 -14.48 -9.07 1.36
C PHE A 39 -16.00 -9.11 1.62
N LYS A 40 -16.57 -10.31 1.70
CA LYS A 40 -17.98 -10.52 1.99
C LYS A 40 -18.29 -9.97 3.38
N GLY A 41 -19.35 -9.17 3.46
CA GLY A 41 -19.84 -8.58 4.71
C GLY A 41 -20.22 -9.62 5.77
N PRO A 42 -20.59 -9.19 6.99
CA PRO A 42 -20.91 -10.10 8.08
C PRO A 42 -22.03 -11.07 7.68
N VAL A 43 -21.79 -12.37 7.91
CA VAL A 43 -22.74 -13.46 7.60
C VAL A 43 -23.94 -13.48 8.58
N SER A 44 -23.89 -12.69 9.66
CA SER A 44 -24.88 -12.68 10.73
C SER A 44 -25.30 -11.27 11.11
N TRP A 45 -26.61 -11.00 11.08
CA TRP A 45 -27.24 -9.77 11.57
C TRP A 45 -27.00 -9.53 13.07
N PHE A 46 -26.67 -10.57 13.84
CA PHE A 46 -26.51 -10.50 15.30
C PHE A 46 -25.06 -10.34 15.79
N SER A 47 -24.07 -10.28 14.90
CA SER A 47 -22.68 -10.13 15.31
C SER A 47 -22.34 -8.65 15.52
N SER A 48 -22.61 -8.16 16.72
CA SER A 48 -22.24 -6.81 17.17
C SER A 48 -20.75 -6.62 17.46
N ASP A 49 -19.92 -7.68 17.37
CA ASP A 49 -18.54 -7.66 17.90
C ASP A 49 -17.44 -8.16 16.95
N GLY A 50 -17.61 -7.98 15.64
CA GLY A 50 -16.49 -8.24 14.72
C GLY A 50 -16.88 -8.23 13.26
N GLN A 51 -16.55 -7.14 12.57
CA GLN A 51 -16.49 -7.16 11.10
C GLN A 51 -15.53 -8.28 10.69
N ARG A 52 -16.02 -9.26 9.90
CA ARG A 52 -15.16 -10.31 9.32
C ARG A 52 -14.02 -9.61 8.57
N GLY A 53 -12.79 -9.87 9.00
CA GLY A 53 -11.59 -9.30 8.42
C GLY A 53 -10.87 -10.32 7.54
N PHE A 54 -9.90 -9.84 6.76
CA PHE A 54 -9.05 -10.73 5.97
C PHE A 54 -8.32 -11.78 6.85
N TRP A 55 -8.09 -11.48 8.13
CA TRP A 55 -7.53 -12.43 9.09
C TRP A 55 -8.38 -13.70 9.24
N ASP A 56 -9.71 -13.58 9.23
CA ASP A 56 -10.60 -14.75 9.33
C ASP A 56 -10.45 -15.69 8.13
N TYR A 57 -10.18 -15.12 6.95
CA TYR A 57 -9.83 -15.88 5.76
C TYR A 57 -8.45 -16.53 5.90
N ILE A 58 -7.42 -15.76 6.26
CA ILE A 58 -6.05 -16.25 6.43
C ILE A 58 -5.99 -17.39 7.44
N ARG A 59 -6.63 -17.24 8.59
CA ARG A 59 -6.71 -18.27 9.63
C ARG A 59 -7.19 -19.61 9.06
N LEU A 60 -8.24 -19.60 8.24
CA LEU A 60 -8.81 -20.82 7.68
C LEU A 60 -7.99 -21.35 6.50
N ALA A 61 -7.63 -20.48 5.55
CA ALA A 61 -6.97 -20.85 4.31
C ALA A 61 -5.50 -21.26 4.50
N CYS A 62 -4.81 -20.65 5.47
CA CYS A 62 -3.41 -20.94 5.79
C CYS A 62 -3.23 -22.03 6.86
N SER A 63 -4.31 -22.58 7.43
CA SER A 63 -4.23 -23.64 8.45
C SER A 63 -3.46 -24.89 8.00
N LYS A 64 -3.40 -25.12 6.68
CA LYS A 64 -2.69 -26.25 6.06
C LYS A 64 -1.22 -25.99 5.75
N VAL A 65 -0.75 -24.75 5.92
CA VAL A 65 0.67 -24.42 5.73
C VAL A 65 1.47 -25.09 6.85
N PRO A 66 2.49 -25.92 6.56
CA PRO A 66 3.29 -26.58 7.59
C PRO A 66 4.00 -25.56 8.49
N ASN A 67 4.04 -25.81 9.80
CA ASN A 67 4.70 -24.94 10.78
C ASN A 67 4.27 -23.47 10.64
N ASN A 68 2.97 -23.22 10.51
CA ASN A 68 2.45 -21.86 10.37
C ASN A 68 2.37 -21.12 11.72
N CYS A 69 2.33 -19.79 11.64
CA CYS A 69 2.18 -18.91 12.80
C CYS A 69 0.72 -18.62 13.21
N VAL A 70 -0.28 -19.25 12.59
CA VAL A 70 -1.71 -18.89 12.77
C VAL A 70 -2.14 -19.07 14.23
N SER A 71 -1.86 -20.24 14.82
CA SER A 71 -2.22 -20.52 16.21
C SER A 71 -1.49 -19.63 17.21
N SER A 72 -0.21 -19.32 16.93
CA SER A 72 0.59 -18.42 17.77
C SER A 72 -0.01 -17.03 17.83
N ILE A 73 -0.46 -16.50 16.68
CA ILE A 73 -1.11 -15.19 16.58
C ILE A 73 -2.52 -15.23 17.19
N GLU A 74 -3.25 -16.33 17.04
CA GLU A 74 -4.58 -16.47 17.59
C GLU A 74 -4.58 -16.36 19.13
N ASN A 75 -3.52 -16.84 19.77
CA ASN A 75 -3.33 -16.89 21.22
C ASN A 75 -2.60 -15.67 21.82
N MET A 76 -2.31 -14.61 21.04
CA MET A 76 -1.66 -13.41 21.58
C MET A 76 -2.62 -12.60 22.47
N GLU A 77 -2.29 -12.46 23.75
CA GLU A 77 -3.14 -11.78 24.75
C GLU A 77 -3.26 -10.27 24.53
N ASN A 78 -2.21 -9.64 24.01
CA ASN A 78 -2.13 -8.20 23.76
C ASN A 78 -2.77 -7.76 22.42
N ILE A 79 -3.32 -8.71 21.65
CA ILE A 79 -3.82 -8.49 20.29
C ILE A 79 -5.18 -9.19 20.14
N SER A 80 -6.26 -8.49 20.47
CA SER A 80 -7.60 -9.09 20.53
C SER A 80 -8.39 -8.99 19.23
N THR A 81 -8.23 -7.92 18.44
CA THR A 81 -9.07 -7.66 17.26
C THR A 81 -8.63 -8.44 16.02
N SER A 82 -9.58 -8.86 15.17
CA SER A 82 -9.29 -9.56 13.90
C SER A 82 -8.33 -8.75 13.01
N ARG A 83 -8.49 -7.42 12.97
CA ARG A 83 -7.59 -6.51 12.26
C ARG A 83 -6.17 -6.55 12.84
N ALA A 84 -6.03 -6.43 14.15
CA ALA A 84 -4.72 -6.43 14.80
C ALA A 84 -4.01 -7.78 14.59
N LYS A 85 -4.75 -8.90 14.67
CA LYS A 85 -4.23 -10.24 14.34
C LYS A 85 -3.78 -10.35 12.88
N GLY A 86 -4.55 -9.81 11.94
CA GLY A 86 -4.16 -9.73 10.53
C GLY A 86 -2.86 -8.95 10.30
N ARG A 87 -2.70 -7.82 10.98
CA ARG A 87 -1.47 -7.01 10.94
C ARG A 87 -0.27 -7.69 11.60
N ALA A 88 -0.52 -8.47 12.66
CA ALA A 88 0.49 -9.34 13.29
C ALA A 88 0.98 -10.37 12.30
N TRP A 89 0.03 -11.01 11.62
CA TRP A 89 0.32 -12.04 10.64
C TRP A 89 1.15 -11.53 9.48
N ILE A 90 0.87 -10.33 8.95
CA ILE A 90 1.69 -9.74 7.90
C ILE A 90 3.16 -9.65 8.34
N ARG A 91 3.40 -9.14 9.55
CA ARG A 91 4.75 -9.00 10.13
C ARG A 91 5.44 -10.35 10.32
N VAL A 92 4.75 -11.30 10.95
CA VAL A 92 5.33 -12.63 11.23
C VAL A 92 5.61 -13.38 9.93
N ALA A 93 4.69 -13.37 8.97
CA ALA A 93 4.89 -14.04 7.68
C ALA A 93 6.05 -13.44 6.86
N LEU A 94 6.33 -12.14 7.00
CA LEU A 94 7.49 -11.48 6.40
C LEU A 94 8.79 -11.84 7.12
N MET A 95 8.81 -11.81 8.46
CA MET A 95 9.98 -12.24 9.26
C MET A 95 10.33 -13.72 9.02
N GLU A 96 9.31 -14.58 8.85
CA GLU A 96 9.49 -15.97 8.46
C GLU A 96 9.95 -16.14 7.01
N LYS A 97 9.95 -15.07 6.20
CA LYS A 97 10.24 -15.08 4.75
C LYS A 97 9.31 -15.97 3.93
N ARG A 98 8.07 -16.17 4.41
CA ARG A 98 7.09 -17.14 3.88
C ARG A 98 5.81 -16.51 3.35
N MET A 99 5.76 -15.18 3.22
CA MET A 99 4.58 -14.45 2.74
C MET A 99 4.00 -15.02 1.43
N SER A 100 4.86 -15.30 0.43
CA SER A 100 4.43 -15.87 -0.86
C SER A 100 3.85 -17.29 -0.71
N GLU A 101 4.44 -18.13 0.14
CA GLU A 101 3.96 -19.49 0.42
C GLU A 101 2.57 -19.48 1.06
N TYR A 102 2.36 -18.61 2.06
CA TYR A 102 1.06 -18.46 2.69
C TYR A 102 -0.02 -18.04 1.69
N ILE A 103 0.22 -16.97 0.91
CA ILE A 103 -0.75 -16.47 -0.06
C ILE A 103 -1.02 -17.50 -1.17
N SER A 104 0.03 -18.15 -1.68
CA SER A 104 -0.10 -19.22 -2.68
C SER A 104 -0.95 -20.38 -2.17
N THR A 105 -0.72 -20.83 -0.93
CA THR A 105 -1.49 -21.91 -0.30
C THR A 105 -2.94 -21.50 -0.09
N ALA A 106 -3.18 -20.27 0.37
CA ALA A 106 -4.53 -19.75 0.57
C ALA A 106 -5.32 -19.70 -0.74
N LEU A 107 -4.71 -19.23 -1.83
CA LEU A 107 -5.33 -19.14 -3.16
C LEU A 107 -5.62 -20.52 -3.80
N ARG A 108 -4.89 -21.57 -3.41
CA ARG A 108 -5.18 -22.95 -3.83
C ARG A 108 -6.47 -23.49 -3.22
N ASP A 109 -6.88 -23.04 -2.03
CA ASP A 109 -8.17 -23.39 -1.44
C ASP A 109 -9.30 -22.49 -1.97
N THR A 110 -9.57 -22.64 -3.28
CA THR A 110 -10.56 -21.84 -4.01
C THR A 110 -11.95 -21.86 -3.37
N ARG A 111 -12.33 -22.98 -2.72
CA ARG A 111 -13.59 -23.11 -1.99
C ARG A 111 -13.62 -22.15 -0.81
N THR A 112 -12.55 -22.10 -0.02
CA THR A 112 -12.44 -21.18 1.10
C THR A 112 -12.35 -19.72 0.61
N THR A 113 -11.53 -19.41 -0.40
CA THR A 113 -11.44 -18.05 -0.95
C THR A 113 -12.79 -17.54 -1.44
N ARG A 114 -13.55 -18.32 -2.22
CA ARG A 114 -14.89 -17.92 -2.70
C ARG A 114 -15.93 -17.72 -1.59
N ARG A 115 -15.74 -18.33 -0.41
CA ARG A 115 -16.61 -18.10 0.75
C ARG A 115 -16.41 -16.74 1.39
N PHE A 116 -15.21 -16.15 1.25
CA PHE A 116 -14.85 -14.89 1.89
C PHE A 116 -14.84 -13.68 0.95
N TYR A 117 -14.79 -13.87 -0.36
CA TYR A 117 -14.72 -12.77 -1.34
C TYR A 117 -15.93 -12.74 -2.28
N ASP A 118 -16.38 -11.54 -2.61
CA ASP A 118 -17.39 -11.27 -3.65
C ASP A 118 -16.78 -11.31 -5.05
N ASP A 119 -17.64 -11.50 -6.06
CA ASP A 119 -17.22 -11.53 -7.46
C ASP A 119 -16.48 -10.24 -7.86
N GLY A 120 -15.40 -10.42 -8.63
CA GLY A 120 -14.50 -9.34 -9.00
C GLY A 120 -13.49 -8.93 -7.92
N ALA A 121 -13.42 -9.62 -6.78
CA ALA A 121 -12.32 -9.44 -5.83
C ALA A 121 -10.96 -9.76 -6.47
N ILE A 122 -9.92 -8.99 -6.14
CA ILE A 122 -8.55 -9.22 -6.63
C ILE A 122 -8.09 -10.65 -6.34
N MET A 123 -8.43 -11.18 -5.16
CA MET A 123 -8.09 -12.54 -4.73
C MET A 123 -8.77 -13.66 -5.55
N LEU A 124 -9.76 -13.33 -6.37
CA LEU A 124 -10.46 -14.28 -7.25
C LEU A 124 -10.05 -14.15 -8.73
N ARG A 125 -9.14 -13.23 -9.07
CA ARG A 125 -8.74 -12.93 -10.45
C ARG A 125 -7.25 -13.20 -10.69
N GLU A 126 -6.81 -13.09 -11.94
CA GLU A 126 -5.42 -13.34 -12.37
C GLU A 126 -4.41 -12.42 -11.66
N GLU A 127 -4.84 -11.23 -11.23
CA GLU A 127 -4.02 -10.32 -10.44
C GLU A 127 -3.48 -10.95 -9.15
N SER A 128 -4.17 -11.95 -8.59
CA SER A 128 -3.70 -12.71 -7.42
C SER A 128 -2.46 -13.56 -7.71
N THR A 129 -2.34 -14.10 -8.93
CA THR A 129 -1.15 -14.84 -9.38
C THR A 129 0.03 -13.90 -9.55
N VAL A 130 -0.21 -12.72 -10.14
CA VAL A 130 0.82 -11.67 -10.25
C VAL A 130 1.26 -11.21 -8.86
N LEU A 131 0.33 -11.01 -7.93
CA LEU A 131 0.63 -10.69 -6.53
C LEU A 131 1.57 -11.74 -5.91
N THR A 132 1.22 -13.01 -6.03
CA THR A 132 2.03 -14.11 -5.47
C THR A 132 3.45 -14.11 -6.04
N GLY A 133 3.60 -13.93 -7.36
CA GLY A 133 4.91 -13.83 -8.01
C GLY A 133 5.74 -12.65 -7.50
N MET A 134 5.11 -11.50 -7.24
CA MET A 134 5.79 -10.33 -6.66
C MET A 134 6.24 -10.59 -5.22
N LEU A 135 5.42 -11.27 -4.41
CA LEU A 135 5.73 -11.58 -3.01
C LEU A 135 6.92 -12.53 -2.85
N ILE A 136 7.30 -13.29 -3.87
CA ILE A 136 8.47 -14.18 -3.82
C ILE A 136 9.74 -13.37 -3.55
N GLY A 137 9.90 -12.20 -4.17
CA GLY A 137 11.10 -11.37 -4.00
C GLY A 137 11.32 -10.93 -2.55
N LEU A 138 10.26 -10.83 -1.75
CA LEU A 138 10.35 -10.40 -0.35
C LEU A 138 11.11 -11.39 0.54
N SER A 139 11.31 -12.64 0.13
CA SER A 139 12.12 -13.60 0.90
C SER A 139 13.61 -13.23 0.94
N ALA A 140 14.07 -12.35 0.04
CA ALA A 140 15.45 -11.86 0.03
C ALA A 140 15.70 -10.78 1.10
N ILE A 141 14.64 -10.19 1.66
CA ILE A 141 14.73 -9.09 2.62
C ILE A 141 14.71 -9.64 4.04
N ASP A 142 15.57 -9.09 4.90
CA ASP A 142 15.54 -9.34 6.34
C ASP A 142 14.60 -8.33 7.01
N PHE A 143 13.60 -8.84 7.72
CA PHE A 143 12.64 -8.03 8.47
C PHE A 143 12.80 -8.26 9.97
N SER A 144 12.67 -7.20 10.77
CA SER A 144 12.77 -7.24 12.23
C SER A 144 11.67 -6.37 12.85
N PHE A 145 10.56 -6.99 13.26
CA PHE A 145 9.40 -6.28 13.80
C PHE A 145 9.18 -6.52 15.29
N CYS A 146 8.62 -5.51 15.95
CA CYS A 146 8.21 -5.61 17.34
C CYS A 146 6.69 -5.74 17.43
N LEU A 147 6.20 -6.92 17.81
CA LEU A 147 4.76 -7.17 17.99
C LEU A 147 4.25 -6.55 19.30
N LYS A 148 4.11 -5.22 19.33
CA LYS A 148 3.46 -4.48 20.43
C LYS A 148 2.01 -4.20 20.08
N GLY A 149 1.08 -4.49 21.01
CA GLY A 149 -0.37 -4.43 20.78
C GLY A 149 -0.90 -3.08 20.27
N GLU A 150 -0.34 -1.96 20.75
CA GLU A 150 -0.82 -0.60 20.38
C GLU A 150 -0.62 -0.27 18.90
N VAL A 151 0.47 -0.74 18.27
CA VAL A 151 0.77 -0.49 16.85
C VAL A 151 -0.22 -1.23 15.94
N MET A 152 -0.81 -2.32 16.42
CA MET A 152 -1.61 -3.22 15.60
C MET A 152 -3.11 -2.96 15.69
N ASP A 153 -3.61 -2.42 16.81
CA ASP A 153 -5.03 -2.06 16.96
C ASP A 153 -5.41 -0.77 16.22
N GLY A 154 -4.42 0.00 15.72
CA GLY A 154 -4.57 1.29 15.05
C GLY A 154 -5.95 1.49 14.41
N LYS A 155 -6.82 2.20 15.15
CA LYS A 155 -8.26 2.39 14.83
C LYS A 155 -8.47 3.09 13.50
N THR A 156 -7.41 3.71 12.98
CA THR A 156 -7.35 4.39 11.69
C THR A 156 -6.78 3.44 10.62
N PRO A 157 -7.43 3.30 9.46
CA PRO A 157 -6.79 2.65 8.31
C PRO A 157 -5.51 3.41 7.96
N VAL A 158 -4.41 2.69 7.72
CA VAL A 158 -3.15 3.31 7.30
C VAL A 158 -3.39 3.98 5.94
N VAL A 159 -3.12 5.27 5.86
CA VAL A 159 -3.23 6.04 4.61
C VAL A 159 -2.08 5.62 3.71
N ILE A 160 -2.40 5.06 2.54
CA ILE A 160 -1.39 4.70 1.54
C ILE A 160 -0.90 5.99 0.89
N ASP A 161 0.41 6.25 0.99
CA ASP A 161 1.05 7.32 0.23
C ASP A 161 1.39 6.82 -1.17
N TYR A 162 0.67 7.31 -2.17
CA TYR A 162 0.92 6.97 -3.57
C TYR A 162 2.02 7.83 -4.19
N THR A 163 2.45 8.92 -3.54
CA THR A 163 3.46 9.86 -4.05
C THR A 163 4.74 9.18 -4.55
N PRO A 164 5.38 8.24 -3.82
CA PRO A 164 6.58 7.56 -4.32
C PRO A 164 6.32 6.71 -5.58
N TYR A 165 5.10 6.23 -5.79
CA TYR A 165 4.73 5.42 -6.96
C TYR A 165 4.25 6.25 -8.15
N LEU A 166 3.81 7.49 -7.88
CA LEU A 166 3.40 8.47 -8.88
C LEU A 166 4.58 9.30 -9.38
N LYS A 167 5.65 9.41 -8.57
CA LYS A 167 6.98 9.85 -8.98
C LYS A 167 7.68 8.73 -9.75
N PHE A 168 7.11 8.32 -10.87
CA PHE A 168 7.82 7.44 -11.80
C PHE A 168 8.95 8.25 -12.45
N THR A 169 10.08 8.36 -11.76
CA THR A 169 11.37 8.38 -12.42
C THR A 169 11.51 7.01 -13.06
N GLN A 170 11.30 6.97 -14.37
CA GLN A 170 11.91 5.95 -15.21
C GLN A 170 13.40 5.96 -14.82
N SER A 171 13.87 4.92 -14.13
CA SER A 171 15.28 4.59 -14.04
C SER A 171 15.79 4.59 -15.49
N TYR A 172 16.47 5.66 -15.86
CA TYR A 172 17.07 5.85 -17.17
C TYR A 172 18.48 5.27 -17.23
N ASP A 173 18.94 4.57 -16.19
CA ASP A 173 20.26 3.93 -16.19
C ASP A 173 20.32 2.73 -17.14
N TYR A 174 19.18 2.09 -17.47
CA TYR A 174 19.18 0.96 -18.40
C TYR A 174 19.29 1.32 -19.89
N LEU A 175 19.34 2.61 -20.25
CA LEU A 175 19.52 3.02 -21.66
C LEU A 175 20.79 3.85 -21.91
N SER A 176 21.58 4.14 -20.88
CA SER A 176 22.81 4.93 -21.02
C SER A 176 24.07 4.05 -21.03
N GLU A 177 24.05 2.86 -20.44
CA GLU A 177 25.27 2.05 -20.27
C GLU A 177 25.64 1.17 -21.48
N GLU A 178 24.75 0.94 -22.45
CA GLU A 178 25.06 0.08 -23.62
C GLU A 178 25.78 0.82 -24.76
N GLU A 179 25.64 2.14 -24.91
CA GLU A 179 26.30 2.89 -26.01
C GLU A 179 27.62 3.56 -25.60
N GLU A 180 27.87 3.81 -24.32
CA GLU A 180 29.13 4.46 -23.89
C GLU A 180 30.32 3.48 -23.80
N ARG A 181 30.05 2.17 -23.82
CA ARG A 181 31.09 1.11 -23.88
C ARG A 181 31.73 0.95 -25.27
N GLY A 182 31.24 1.65 -26.29
CA GLY A 182 31.74 1.53 -27.68
C GLY A 182 32.82 2.53 -28.09
N SER A 183 33.18 3.52 -27.26
CA SER A 183 34.01 4.65 -27.70
C SER A 183 35.30 4.84 -26.89
N VAL A 184 35.88 3.76 -26.36
CA VAL A 184 37.16 3.82 -25.64
C VAL A 184 38.08 2.68 -26.05
N GLU A 185 38.56 2.69 -27.29
CA GLU A 185 39.83 2.03 -27.65
C GLU A 185 40.35 2.63 -28.96
N SER A 186 41.24 3.61 -28.83
CA SER A 186 42.16 3.95 -29.92
C SER A 186 43.51 4.32 -29.33
N SER A 187 44.33 3.30 -29.13
CA SER A 187 45.78 3.44 -28.95
C SER A 187 46.51 2.33 -29.72
N THR A 188 47.17 2.78 -30.80
CA THR A 188 48.46 2.31 -31.36
C THR A 188 48.64 0.84 -31.75
N SER A 189 48.74 0.54 -33.05
CA SER A 189 49.98 0.10 -33.73
C SER A 189 49.73 -0.27 -35.21
N GLU A 190 50.81 -0.19 -35.98
CA GLU A 190 50.91 -0.28 -37.44
C GLU A 190 50.77 -1.71 -38.00
N ASP A 191 50.21 -1.83 -39.21
CA ASP A 191 50.76 -2.57 -40.38
C ASP A 191 49.69 -3.32 -41.23
N SER A 192 49.77 -3.05 -42.55
CA SER A 192 49.27 -3.81 -43.72
C SER A 192 47.77 -3.84 -44.11
N SER A 193 47.49 -3.16 -45.23
CA SER A 193 46.24 -3.03 -46.04
C SER A 193 45.89 -4.31 -46.85
N PRO A 194 44.91 -4.34 -47.81
CA PRO A 194 43.68 -3.55 -48.05
C PRO A 194 42.44 -4.39 -48.48
N GLU A 195 41.19 -3.97 -48.23
CA GLU A 195 40.03 -4.25 -49.12
C GLU A 195 38.81 -3.33 -48.83
N HIS A 196 38.24 -2.78 -49.91
CA HIS A 196 37.11 -1.82 -50.06
C HIS A 196 35.74 -2.40 -49.60
N PRO A 197 34.55 -1.73 -49.73
CA PRO A 197 34.19 -0.30 -49.81
C PRO A 197 32.92 0.09 -48.95
N TYR A 198 32.70 1.40 -48.74
CA TYR A 198 31.47 2.04 -48.21
C TYR A 198 31.07 1.76 -46.74
N LEU A 199 31.54 2.62 -45.83
CA LEU A 199 30.79 2.96 -44.63
C LEU A 199 29.89 4.14 -44.97
N PRO A 200 28.54 4.01 -44.94
CA PRO A 200 27.66 5.17 -44.89
C PRO A 200 28.07 5.99 -43.66
N LEU A 201 28.50 7.24 -43.88
CA LEU A 201 28.47 8.22 -42.81
C LEU A 201 27.01 8.31 -42.36
N VAL A 202 26.66 7.65 -41.26
CA VAL A 202 25.51 8.06 -40.46
C VAL A 202 25.87 9.47 -40.01
N THR A 203 25.30 10.45 -40.70
CA THR A 203 25.58 11.85 -40.44
C THR A 203 25.12 12.18 -39.02
N ASP A 204 25.86 13.05 -38.35
CA ASP A 204 25.57 13.56 -37.00
C ASP A 204 24.12 14.10 -36.84
N GLU A 205 23.44 14.40 -37.96
CA GLU A 205 22.04 14.80 -38.02
C GLU A 205 21.06 13.73 -37.51
N ASP A 206 21.28 12.45 -37.82
CA ASP A 206 20.40 11.37 -37.35
C ASP A 206 20.53 11.17 -35.82
N SER A 207 21.71 11.46 -35.27
CA SER A 207 21.96 11.44 -33.82
C SER A 207 21.18 12.55 -33.11
N TRP A 208 21.23 13.78 -33.63
CA TRP A 208 20.52 14.92 -33.04
C TRP A 208 19.01 14.78 -33.19
N TYR A 209 18.52 14.32 -34.34
CA TYR A 209 17.10 14.07 -34.57
C TYR A 209 16.53 13.02 -33.61
N ASN A 210 17.26 11.93 -33.39
CA ASN A 210 16.88 10.90 -32.42
C ASN A 210 16.93 11.41 -30.97
N LYS A 211 17.94 12.21 -30.60
CA LYS A 211 18.00 12.89 -29.29
C LYS A 211 16.83 13.85 -29.09
N TRP A 212 16.50 14.65 -30.10
CA TRP A 212 15.37 15.57 -30.08
C TRP A 212 14.04 14.83 -29.96
N ARG A 213 13.81 13.76 -30.74
CA ARG A 213 12.60 12.93 -30.61
C ARG A 213 12.46 12.29 -29.24
N LYS A 214 13.57 11.81 -28.65
CA LYS A 214 13.59 11.29 -27.27
C LYS A 214 13.24 12.41 -26.28
N MET A 215 13.78 13.61 -26.45
CA MET A 215 13.47 14.77 -25.60
C MET A 215 12.00 15.20 -25.72
N GLU A 216 11.46 15.25 -26.93
CA GLU A 216 10.06 15.61 -27.19
C GLU A 216 9.08 14.61 -26.55
N GLN A 217 9.38 13.31 -26.66
CA GLN A 217 8.61 12.28 -25.97
C GLN A 217 8.69 12.43 -24.44
N LYS A 218 9.87 12.75 -23.90
CA LYS A 218 10.05 13.04 -22.47
C LYS A 218 9.21 14.23 -22.04
N PHE A 219 9.26 15.33 -22.78
CA PHE A 219 8.49 16.53 -22.48
C PHE A 219 6.99 16.25 -22.46
N ARG A 220 6.48 15.50 -23.45
CA ARG A 220 5.05 15.13 -23.53
C ARG A 220 4.59 14.33 -22.31
N ILE A 221 5.42 13.41 -21.81
CA ILE A 221 5.12 12.62 -20.62
C ILE A 221 5.14 13.50 -19.37
N VAL A 222 6.17 14.32 -19.20
CA VAL A 222 6.28 15.25 -18.06
C VAL A 222 5.11 16.22 -18.04
N TYR A 223 4.69 16.72 -19.20
CA TYR A 223 3.55 17.61 -19.32
C TYR A 223 2.23 16.93 -18.89
N ALA A 224 2.00 15.69 -19.32
CA ALA A 224 0.84 14.92 -18.88
C ALA A 224 0.87 14.64 -17.37
N GLN A 225 2.05 14.32 -16.82
CA GLN A 225 2.23 14.11 -15.38
C GLN A 225 1.97 15.39 -14.57
N LYS A 226 2.45 16.53 -15.06
CA LYS A 226 2.14 17.84 -14.47
C LYS A 226 0.63 18.05 -14.39
N GLY A 227 -0.10 17.86 -15.49
CA GLY A 227 -1.55 18.03 -15.52
C GLY A 227 -2.28 17.10 -14.55
N TYR A 228 -1.82 15.85 -14.42
CA TYR A 228 -2.37 14.92 -13.43
C TYR A 228 -2.13 15.40 -11.99
N LEU A 229 -0.92 15.87 -11.67
CA LEU A 229 -0.60 16.38 -10.33
C LEU A 229 -1.40 17.64 -9.99
N GLU A 230 -1.59 18.54 -10.95
CA GLU A 230 -2.44 19.73 -10.79
C GLU A 230 -3.89 19.32 -10.48
N GLU A 231 -4.44 18.33 -11.20
CA GLU A 231 -5.79 17.84 -10.94
C GLU A 231 -5.91 17.13 -9.59
N LEU A 232 -4.87 16.39 -9.17
CA LEU A 232 -4.81 15.75 -7.86
C LEU A 232 -4.80 16.79 -6.73
N VAL A 233 -4.02 17.87 -6.87
CA VAL A 233 -4.01 18.99 -5.92
C VAL A 233 -5.40 19.63 -5.86
N ARG A 234 -6.01 19.91 -7.00
CA ARG A 234 -7.36 20.48 -7.08
C ARG A 234 -8.40 19.61 -6.36
N LEU A 235 -8.32 18.29 -6.54
CA LEU A 235 -9.19 17.34 -5.85
C LEU A 235 -8.98 17.38 -4.33
N ARG A 236 -7.72 17.43 -3.87
CA ARG A 236 -7.39 17.51 -2.44
C ARG A 236 -7.86 18.81 -1.81
N GLU A 237 -7.69 19.93 -2.49
CA GLU A 237 -8.21 21.23 -2.05
C GLU A 237 -9.74 21.21 -1.93
N SER A 238 -10.44 20.57 -2.88
CA SER A 238 -11.90 20.39 -2.80
C SER A 238 -12.31 19.56 -1.58
N GLN A 239 -11.65 18.41 -1.37
CA GLN A 239 -11.93 17.54 -0.22
C GLN A 239 -11.66 18.25 1.11
N LEU A 240 -10.58 19.02 1.19
CA LEU A 240 -10.26 19.83 2.37
C LEU A 240 -11.38 20.82 2.66
N LYS A 241 -11.85 21.53 1.63
CA LYS A 241 -12.93 22.51 1.75
C LYS A 241 -14.25 21.89 2.21
N ASP A 242 -14.60 20.71 1.69
CA ASP A 242 -15.81 19.97 2.09
C ASP A 242 -15.71 19.54 3.56
N LEU A 243 -14.56 19.02 3.98
CA LEU A 243 -14.31 18.64 5.38
C LEU A 243 -14.32 19.85 6.32
N GLU A 244 -13.76 20.99 5.90
CA GLU A 244 -13.82 22.24 6.67
C GLU A 244 -15.27 22.72 6.86
N ALA A 245 -16.09 22.64 5.82
CA ALA A 245 -17.50 23.00 5.88
C ALA A 245 -18.30 22.06 6.82
N GLU A 246 -18.05 20.76 6.73
CA GLU A 246 -18.67 19.78 7.63
C GLU A 246 -18.23 19.98 9.08
N ASN A 247 -16.94 20.22 9.31
CA ASN A 247 -16.41 20.48 10.65
C ASN A 247 -17.04 21.74 11.26
N LYS A 248 -17.20 22.80 10.46
CA LYS A 248 -17.92 24.02 10.89
C LYS A 248 -19.38 23.72 11.24
N ARG A 249 -20.08 22.91 10.44
CA ARG A 249 -21.47 22.49 10.72
C ARG A 249 -21.56 21.68 12.02
N LEU A 250 -20.64 20.75 12.24
CA LEU A 250 -20.61 19.93 13.45
C LEU A 250 -20.31 20.76 14.70
N LYS A 251 -19.41 21.75 14.60
CA LYS A 251 -19.14 22.69 15.71
C LYS A 251 -20.38 23.49 16.09
N LEU A 252 -21.10 24.03 15.12
CA LEU A 252 -22.36 24.75 15.39
C LEU A 252 -23.39 23.84 16.07
N ARG A 253 -23.55 22.62 15.58
CA ARG A 253 -24.50 21.66 16.16
C ARG A 253 -24.10 21.23 17.58
N LEU A 254 -22.80 21.11 17.85
CA LEU A 254 -22.30 20.82 19.20
C LEU A 254 -22.65 21.97 20.15
N GLU A 255 -22.48 23.22 19.71
CA GLU A 255 -22.80 24.40 20.50
C GLU A 255 -24.31 24.53 20.76
N GLU A 256 -25.15 24.27 19.75
CA GLU A 256 -26.61 24.19 19.91
C GLU A 256 -27.02 23.15 20.97
N VAL A 257 -26.47 21.93 20.89
CA VAL A 257 -26.75 20.86 21.85
C VAL A 257 -26.25 21.22 23.25
N MET A 258 -25.10 21.88 23.37
CA MET A 258 -24.59 22.34 24.67
C MET A 258 -25.52 23.37 25.32
N VAL A 259 -26.01 24.34 24.55
CA VAL A 259 -26.96 25.35 25.05
C VAL A 259 -28.29 24.70 25.47
N GLN A 260 -28.81 23.80 24.64
CA GLN A 260 -30.04 23.07 24.95
C GLN A 260 -29.92 22.26 26.24
N ASN A 261 -28.81 21.53 26.41
CA ASN A 261 -28.56 20.72 27.60
C ASN A 261 -28.39 21.60 28.86
N GLN A 262 -27.80 22.79 28.73
CA GLN A 262 -27.75 23.77 29.84
C GLN A 262 -29.12 24.34 30.21
N LEU A 263 -30.02 24.50 29.23
CA LEU A 263 -31.40 24.93 29.51
C LEU A 263 -32.18 23.83 30.23
N GLU A 264 -32.16 22.61 29.69
CA GLU A 264 -32.83 21.45 30.29
C GLU A 264 -32.31 21.18 31.71
N LYS A 265 -31.00 21.31 31.94
CA LYS A 265 -30.43 21.20 33.28
C LYS A 265 -31.02 22.23 34.25
N ARG A 266 -31.16 23.50 33.84
CA ARG A 266 -31.74 24.56 34.68
C ARG A 266 -33.22 24.33 34.95
N GLU A 267 -33.97 23.85 33.96
CA GLU A 267 -35.39 23.50 34.13
C GLU A 267 -35.55 22.36 35.14
N LEU A 268 -34.74 21.30 35.04
CA LEU A 268 -34.74 20.19 35.98
C LEU A 268 -34.34 20.63 37.39
N GLU A 269 -33.33 21.49 37.53
CA GLU A 269 -32.96 22.09 38.82
C GLU A 269 -34.13 22.89 39.43
N GLY A 270 -34.88 23.63 38.62
CA GLY A 270 -36.10 24.33 39.04
C GLY A 270 -37.20 23.39 39.54
N VAL A 271 -37.49 22.33 38.79
CA VAL A 271 -38.49 21.31 39.18
C VAL A 271 -38.10 20.63 40.50
N ILE A 272 -36.80 20.35 40.70
CA ILE A 272 -36.30 19.75 41.96
C ILE A 272 -36.58 20.70 43.14
N LEU A 273 -36.33 22.00 42.99
CA LEU A 273 -36.58 22.98 44.04
C LEU A 273 -38.08 23.09 44.38
N GLU A 274 -38.96 23.12 43.36
CA GLU A 274 -40.42 23.13 43.58
C GLU A 274 -40.91 21.87 44.30
N LEU A 275 -40.38 20.70 43.95
CA LEU A 275 -40.72 19.44 44.62
C LEU A 275 -40.23 19.39 46.07
N GLN A 276 -39.09 20.03 46.37
CA GLN A 276 -38.57 20.14 47.74
C GLN A 276 -39.40 21.05 48.63
N GLU A 277 -40.05 22.09 48.08
CA GLU A 277 -40.90 23.01 48.83
C GLU A 277 -42.27 22.39 49.21
N GLN A 278 -42.67 21.32 48.51
CA GLN A 278 -43.93 20.60 48.76
C GLN A 278 -43.81 19.47 49.81
N LEU A 279 -42.61 19.21 50.33
CA LEU A 279 -42.30 18.20 51.36
C LEU A 279 -42.11 18.84 52.74
#